data_AF-A0A6P0I346-F1
#
_entry.id   AF-A0A6P0I346-F1
#
_cell.length_a   1.000
_cell.length_b   1.000
_cell.length_c   1.000
_cell.angle_alpha   90.00
_cell.angle_beta   90.00
_cell.angle_gamma   90.00
#
_symmetry.space_group_name_H-M   'P 1'
#
loop_
_entity.id
_entity.type
_entity.pdbx_description
1 polymer ?
#
loop_
_entity_poly.entity_id
_entity_poly.type
_entity_poly.pdbx_seq_one_letter_code
_entity_poly.pdbx_strand_id
1 'polypeptide(L)' 'MERLNYPEIVTQILKEHYQYHTQDSQYETQLILDSERNHYLLISLRWEKEKQDYGCSIHVDIKDGKIWIQQDFTEQGIAQ' A
#
# COMPACT_ATOMS: atom_id res chain seq x y z
N MET A 1 14.28 0.73 25.74
CA MET A 1 13.47 1.47 24.75
C MET A 1 13.02 0.46 23.72
N GLU A 2 11.72 0.17 23.66
CA GLU A 2 11.18 -0.62 22.56
C GLU A 2 11.44 0.12 21.26
N ARG A 3 12.05 -0.56 20.29
CA ARG A 3 12.20 -0.04 18.93
C ARG A 3 10.88 -0.23 18.20
N LEU A 4 10.45 0.78 17.46
CA LEU A 4 9.26 0.69 16.62
C LEU A 4 9.44 -0.43 15.58
N ASN A 5 8.42 -1.27 15.43
CA ASN A 5 8.38 -2.33 14.43
C ASN A 5 7.81 -1.77 13.11
N TYR A 6 8.67 -1.15 12.30
CA TYR A 6 8.23 -0.54 11.03
C TYR A 6 7.52 -1.51 10.08
N PRO A 7 7.98 -2.77 9.89
CA PRO A 7 7.23 -3.74 9.10
C PRO A 7 5.77 -3.91 9.52
N GLU A 8 5.52 -3.99 10.83
CA GLU A 8 4.18 -4.15 11.39
C GLU A 8 3.34 -2.89 11.22
N ILE A 9 3.93 -1.72 11.49
CA ILE A 9 3.27 -0.42 11.31
C ILE A 9 2.87 -0.20 9.84
N VAL A 10 3.80 -0.39 8.91
CA VAL A 10 3.55 -0.20 7.47
C VAL A 10 2.52 -1.20 6.97
N THR A 11 2.59 -2.46 7.41
CA THR A 11 1.59 -3.49 7.07
C THR A 11 0.20 -3.09 7.55
N GLN A 12 0.09 -2.54 8.77
CA GLN A 12 -1.18 -2.13 9.34
C GLN A 12 -1.80 -0.96 8.56
N ILE A 13 -1.00 0.06 8.24
CA ILE A 13 -1.42 1.20 7.41
C ILE A 13 -1.97 0.70 6.06
N LEU A 14 -1.22 -0.13 5.33
CA LEU A 14 -1.68 -0.63 4.03
C LEU A 14 -2.93 -1.51 4.14
N LYS A 15 -3.10 -2.28 5.23
CA LYS A 15 -4.31 -3.08 5.47
C LYS A 15 -5.53 -2.20 5.70
N GLU A 16 -5.38 -1.09 6.42
CA GLU A 16 -6.47 -0.14 6.65
C GLU A 16 -6.92 0.51 5.34
N HIS A 17 -5.97 0.96 4.51
CA HIS A 17 -6.29 1.47 3.16
C HIS A 17 -6.90 0.38 2.27
N TYR A 18 -6.39 -0.85 2.32
CA TYR A 18 -6.98 -1.98 1.58
C TYR A 18 -8.44 -2.20 1.98
N GLN A 19 -8.76 -2.19 3.27
CA GLN A 19 -10.13 -2.36 3.76
C GLN A 19 -11.04 -1.21 3.34
N TYR A 20 -10.54 0.04 3.40
CA TYR A 20 -11.28 1.21 2.94
C TYR A 20 -11.60 1.13 1.43
N HIS A 21 -10.62 0.79 0.60
CA HIS A 21 -10.81 0.72 -0.85
C HIS A 21 -11.60 -0.51 -1.31
N THR A 22 -11.65 -1.59 -0.54
CA THR A 22 -12.39 -2.81 -0.94
C THR A 22 -13.90 -2.73 -0.68
N GLN A 23 -14.38 -1.79 0.13
CA GLN A 23 -15.80 -1.75 0.54
C GLN A 23 -16.75 -1.20 -0.53
N ASP A 24 -16.31 -0.36 -1.48
CA ASP A 24 -17.20 0.30 -2.45
C ASP A 24 -16.54 0.62 -3.82
N SER A 25 -15.50 -0.12 -4.18
CA SER A 25 -14.70 0.16 -5.38
C SER A 25 -15.14 -0.67 -6.60
N GLN A 26 -15.19 -0.02 -7.77
CA GLN A 26 -15.27 -0.72 -9.06
C GLN A 26 -13.94 -1.35 -9.50
N TYR A 27 -12.87 -1.08 -8.77
CA TYR A 27 -11.54 -1.66 -8.93
C TYR A 27 -11.33 -2.80 -7.94
N GLU A 28 -10.74 -3.88 -8.42
CA GLU A 28 -10.07 -4.85 -7.57
C GLU A 28 -8.88 -4.17 -6.90
N THR A 29 -8.74 -4.36 -5.60
CA THR A 29 -7.58 -3.90 -4.83
C THR A 29 -6.76 -5.12 -4.45
N GLN A 30 -5.45 -5.07 -4.67
CA GLN A 30 -4.51 -6.13 -4.28
C GLN A 30 -3.52 -5.57 -3.27
N LEU A 31 -3.31 -6.33 -2.19
CA LEU A 31 -2.34 -6.03 -1.15
C LEU A 31 -1.12 -6.94 -1.30
N ILE A 32 0.05 -6.36 -1.56
CA ILE A 32 1.31 -7.08 -1.74
C ILE A 32 2.21 -6.75 -0.57
N LEU A 33 2.49 -7.77 0.25
CA LEU A 33 3.33 -7.64 1.46
C LEU A 33 4.54 -8.56 1.32
N ASP A 34 5.67 -8.01 0.92
CA ASP A 34 6.96 -8.70 0.95
C ASP A 34 7.71 -8.27 2.21
N SER A 35 7.42 -8.93 3.32
CA SER A 35 8.06 -8.66 4.61
C SER A 35 9.51 -9.13 4.67
N GLU A 36 9.92 -10.07 3.82
CA GLU A 36 11.31 -10.54 3.76
C GLU A 36 12.23 -9.49 3.13
N ARG A 37 11.74 -8.79 2.10
CA ARG A 37 12.50 -7.77 1.36
C ARG A 37 12.10 -6.34 1.70
N ASN A 38 11.08 -6.19 2.55
CA ASN A 38 10.50 -4.92 2.99
C ASN A 38 9.93 -4.06 1.85
N HIS A 39 9.11 -4.68 1.00
CA HIS A 39 8.34 -4.00 -0.04
C HIS A 39 6.84 -4.17 0.22
N TYR A 40 6.12 -3.06 0.30
CA TYR A 40 4.71 -3.03 0.67
C TYR A 40 3.94 -2.20 -0.35
N LEU A 41 3.01 -2.83 -1.08
CA LEU A 41 2.27 -2.19 -2.15
C LEU A 41 0.77 -2.40 -2.00
N LEU A 42 0.02 -1.36 -2.36
CA LEU A 42 -1.40 -1.42 -2.62
C LEU A 42 -1.62 -1.15 -4.11
N ILE A 43 -2.16 -2.12 -4.83
CA ILE A 43 -2.42 -2.04 -6.26
C ILE A 43 -3.93 -1.93 -6.47
N SER A 44 -4.34 -1.07 -7.40
CA SER A 44 -5.72 -0.95 -7.86
C SER A 44 -5.76 -1.33 -9.33
N LEU A 45 -6.67 -2.25 -9.69
CA LEU A 45 -6.81 -2.73 -11.06
C LEU A 45 -8.28 -2.93 -11.45
N ARG A 46 -8.59 -2.67 -12.70
CA ARG A 46 -9.93 -2.85 -13.25
C ARG A 46 -9.82 -3.20 -14.73
N TRP A 47 -10.65 -4.14 -15.15
CA TRP A 47 -10.83 -4.47 -16.56
C TRP A 47 -12.21 -4.00 -16.99
N GLU A 48 -12.24 -3.22 -18.06
CA GLU A 48 -13.49 -2.84 -18.74
C GLU A 48 -13.34 -3.17 -20.23
N LYS A 49 -13.93 -4.30 -20.64
CA LYS A 49 -13.71 -4.91 -21.97
C LYS A 49 -12.20 -5.14 -22.21
N GLU A 50 -11.63 -4.48 -23.21
CA GLU A 50 -10.22 -4.58 -23.58
C GLU A 50 -9.35 -3.50 -22.92
N LYS A 51 -9.96 -2.57 -22.16
CA LYS A 51 -9.23 -1.54 -21.43
C LYS A 51 -8.85 -2.05 -20.04
N GLN A 52 -7.57 -1.95 -19.73
CA GLN A 52 -7.04 -2.19 -18.39
C GLN A 52 -6.67 -0.87 -17.75
N ASP A 53 -7.21 -0.63 -16.56
CA ASP A 53 -6.72 0.40 -15.65
C ASP A 53 -5.93 -0.34 -14.56
N TYR A 54 -4.63 -0.06 -14.43
CA TYR A 54 -3.73 -0.69 -13.48
C TYR A 54 -2.80 0.36 -12.88
N GLY A 55 -2.72 0.43 -11.56
CA GLY A 55 -1.86 1.39 -10.89
C GLY A 55 -1.52 0.97 -9.47
N CYS A 56 -0.40 1.49 -8.97
CA CYS A 56 -0.04 1.37 -7.56
C CYS A 56 -0.56 2.60 -6.81
N SER A 57 -1.41 2.43 -5.82
CA SER A 57 -1.99 3.54 -5.06
C SER A 57 -1.08 3.96 -3.90
N ILE A 58 -0.43 2.99 -3.26
CA ILE A 58 0.54 3.20 -2.18
C ILE A 58 1.71 2.23 -2.39
N HIS A 59 2.95 2.73 -2.35
CA HIS A 59 4.17 1.92 -2.33
C HIS A 59 5.11 2.45 -1.25
N VAL A 60 5.39 1.59 -0.28
CA VAL A 60 6.34 1.84 0.80
C VAL A 60 7.44 0.78 0.80
N ASP A 61 8.67 1.22 0.96
CA ASP A 61 9.80 0.35 1.29
C ASP A 61 10.33 0.64 2.70
N ILE A 62 10.98 -0.35 3.32
CA ILE A 62 11.84 -0.11 4.48
C ILE A 62 13.28 -0.39 4.07
N LYS A 63 14.11 0.65 4.05
CA LYS A 63 15.52 0.59 3.65
C LYS A 63 16.37 1.29 4.71
N ASP A 64 17.47 0.64 5.10
CA ASP A 64 18.40 1.14 6.12
C ASP A 64 17.72 1.57 7.43
N GLY A 65 16.70 0.81 7.84
CA GLY A 65 15.92 1.11 9.04
C GLY A 65 15.08 2.38 8.95
N LYS A 66 14.71 2.83 7.75
CA LYS A 66 13.84 3.98 7.49
C LYS A 66 12.70 3.60 6.58
N ILE A 67 11.58 4.29 6.72
CA ILE A 67 10.43 4.18 5.83
C ILE A 67 10.66 5.08 4.61
N TRP A 68 10.49 4.52 3.42
CA TRP A 68 10.56 5.22 2.14
C TRP A 68 9.21 5.15 1.45
N ILE A 69 8.55 6.29 1.28
CA ILE A 69 7.31 6.37 0.51
C ILE A 69 7.71 6.58 -0.95
N GLN A 70 7.62 5.52 -1.74
CA GLN A 70 7.91 5.57 -3.18
C GLN A 70 6.76 6.22 -3.94
N GLN A 71 5.53 5.92 -3.51
CA GLN A 71 4.31 6.47 -4.08
C GLN A 71 3.20 6.53 -3.04
N ASP A 72 2.43 7.60 -3.08
CA ASP A 72 1.25 7.81 -2.24
C ASP A 72 0.25 8.69 -2.99
N PHE A 73 -0.86 8.10 -3.42
CA PHE A 73 -1.98 8.81 -4.06
C PHE A 73 -3.15 9.06 -3.11
N THR A 74 -2.94 8.93 -1.79
CA THR A 74 -3.94 9.33 -0.80
C THR A 74 -3.97 10.86 -0.68
N GLU A 75 -5.15 11.44 -0.47
CA GLU A 75 -5.28 12.91 -0.38
C GLU A 75 -4.59 13.49 0.87
N GLN A 76 -4.66 12.78 2.00
CA GLN A 76 -4.07 13.22 3.27
C GLN A 76 -2.59 12.86 3.40
N GLY A 77 -2.13 11.86 2.65
CA GLY A 77 -0.82 11.25 2.80
C GLY A 77 -0.77 10.24 3.96
N ILE A 78 -0.05 9.15 3.78
CA ILE A 78 0.10 8.08 4.79
C ILE A 78 1.09 8.42 5.91
N ALA A 79 1.78 9.57 5.82
CA ALA A 79 2.81 10.02 6.76
C ALA A 79 2.30 11.03 7.80
N GLN A 80 0.98 11.23 7.86
CA GLN A 80 0.34 12.27 8.67
C GLN A 80 0.32 11.96 10.17
#